data_AF-A0AAV8UR97-F1
#
_entry.id   AF-A0AAV8UR97-F1
#
_cell.length_a   1.000
_cell.length_b   1.000
_cell.length_c   1.000
_cell.angle_alpha   90.00
_cell.angle_beta   90.00
_cell.angle_gamma   90.00
#
_symmetry.space_group_name_H-M   'P 1'
#
loop_
_entity.id
_entity.type
_entity.pdbx_description
1 polymer ?
#
loop_
_entity_poly.entity_id
_entity_poly.type
_entity_poly.pdbx_seq_one_letter_code
_entity_poly.pdbx_strand_id
1 'polypeptide(L)'
;MGFVNVFVDGLGLAQVKLRRRMTCSVRMSADKPEESLEQFASIQDAKELLDKVYSEYEGGKMALMTRFGTSSARVIADCFPEPANPLGIAICGTGDKGTVGFRAAEELSKMGFEMTVLACDDNPDFDEQMVRDAGLKYLDFVPGPIDAHFNFYIDAMVGVEYDNNELDQAYMSVIEKIANSERPTVSIDVPTGWHLTKGPKDEDLWRGLSLKPDLLISLGVPKVTARRFGGAFHYVVGNCLPAEEVERIKLKLPSFPNGSDFTLVGGNPALFGWGKKPGEVYGVEGGFQATMFPQQQSRRKWVDIDDDPEIWDELD
;
A
#
# COMPACT_ATOMS: atom_id res chain seq x y z
N MET A 1 -40.53 -13.81 -6.13
CA MET A 1 -39.84 -12.88 -5.20
C MET A 1 -38.61 -13.54 -4.57
N GLY A 2 -37.69 -13.99 -5.41
CA GLY A 2 -36.31 -14.26 -5.01
C GLY A 2 -35.45 -13.12 -5.53
N PHE A 3 -34.75 -12.40 -4.66
CA PHE A 3 -33.76 -11.42 -5.08
C PHE A 3 -32.39 -12.11 -5.13
N VAL A 4 -31.69 -12.03 -6.26
CA VAL A 4 -30.31 -12.52 -6.40
C VAL A 4 -29.39 -11.32 -6.61
N ASN A 5 -28.22 -11.39 -6.00
CA ASN A 5 -27.20 -10.36 -6.07
C ASN A 5 -26.37 -10.60 -7.34
N VAL A 6 -26.62 -9.84 -8.41
CA VAL A 6 -25.95 -10.00 -9.71
C VAL A 6 -24.90 -8.90 -9.88
N PHE A 7 -23.70 -9.29 -10.29
CA PHE A 7 -22.61 -8.38 -10.61
C PHE A 7 -22.78 -7.92 -12.06
N VAL A 8 -23.18 -6.67 -12.26
CA VAL A 8 -23.33 -6.10 -13.61
C VAL A 8 -22.16 -5.16 -13.84
N ASP A 9 -21.15 -5.63 -14.58
CA ASP A 9 -20.10 -4.76 -15.08
C ASP A 9 -20.64 -3.90 -16.23
N GLY A 10 -20.30 -2.61 -16.21
CA GLY A 10 -20.81 -1.58 -17.13
C GLY A 10 -20.40 -1.72 -18.61
N LEU A 11 -20.05 -2.93 -19.06
CA LEU A 11 -19.72 -3.24 -20.45
C LEU A 11 -20.60 -4.34 -21.08
N GLY A 12 -21.61 -4.87 -20.38
CA GLY A 12 -22.60 -5.78 -20.99
C GLY A 12 -22.00 -6.94 -21.78
N LEU A 13 -21.09 -7.70 -21.16
CA LEU A 13 -20.44 -8.84 -21.78
C LEU A 13 -20.44 -10.04 -20.83
N ALA A 14 -21.44 -10.92 -20.99
CA ALA A 14 -21.30 -12.32 -20.65
C ALA A 14 -20.14 -12.92 -21.46
N GLN A 15 -19.24 -13.66 -20.81
CA GLN A 15 -18.22 -14.42 -21.51
C GLN A 15 -18.86 -15.61 -22.23
N VAL A 16 -19.26 -15.42 -23.48
CA VAL A 16 -19.50 -16.53 -24.42
C VAL A 16 -18.41 -16.53 -25.48
N LYS A 17 -17.61 -17.60 -25.43
CA LYS A 17 -16.53 -17.85 -26.38
C LYS A 17 -17.13 -18.39 -27.69
N LEU A 18 -17.38 -17.53 -28.71
CA LEU A 18 -17.53 -18.01 -30.09
C LEU A 18 -17.27 -16.95 -31.18
N ARG A 19 -16.59 -17.42 -32.23
CA ARG A 19 -16.15 -16.72 -33.45
C ARG A 19 -17.32 -16.06 -34.21
N ARG A 20 -17.21 -14.77 -34.55
CA ARG A 20 -17.32 -14.23 -35.94
C ARG A 20 -17.23 -12.69 -35.97
N ARG A 21 -16.56 -12.17 -37.00
CA ARG A 21 -16.40 -10.74 -37.31
C ARG A 21 -17.75 -10.09 -37.61
N MET A 22 -18.07 -8.97 -36.95
CA MET A 22 -18.86 -7.87 -37.52
C MET A 22 -18.25 -6.54 -37.10
N THR A 23 -17.92 -5.72 -38.08
CA THR A 23 -17.41 -4.35 -37.90
C THR A 23 -18.58 -3.38 -37.89
N CYS A 24 -18.78 -2.65 -36.79
CA CYS A 24 -19.67 -1.49 -36.72
C CYS A 24 -18.82 -0.22 -36.59
N SER A 25 -18.88 0.67 -37.59
CA SER A 25 -18.15 1.93 -37.60
C SER A 25 -18.96 3.03 -36.92
N VAL A 26 -18.55 3.45 -35.72
CA VAL A 26 -19.05 4.66 -35.08
C VAL A 26 -18.13 5.82 -35.47
N ARG A 27 -18.69 6.90 -36.04
CA ARG A 27 -17.97 8.16 -36.27
C ARG A 27 -17.73 8.82 -34.92
N MET A 28 -16.47 8.86 -34.47
CA MET A 28 -16.06 9.66 -33.32
C MET A 28 -16.00 11.14 -33.74
N SER A 29 -16.72 12.01 -33.03
CA SER A 29 -16.40 13.44 -33.05
C SER A 29 -15.03 13.61 -32.39
N ALA A 30 -14.18 14.44 -33.01
CA ALA A 30 -12.87 14.77 -32.46
C ALA A 30 -13.04 15.67 -31.22
N ASP A 31 -13.21 15.05 -30.06
CA ASP A 31 -12.97 15.73 -28.80
C ASP A 31 -11.47 16.06 -28.69
N LYS A 32 -11.18 17.24 -28.15
CA LYS A 32 -9.81 17.65 -27.81
C LYS A 32 -9.18 16.58 -26.91
N PRO A 33 -7.89 16.26 -27.03
CA PRO A 33 -7.26 15.31 -26.11
C PRO A 33 -7.41 15.85 -24.69
N GLU A 34 -8.21 15.19 -23.86
CA GLU A 34 -8.15 15.36 -22.41
C GLU A 34 -6.71 15.07 -21.99
N GLU A 35 -6.08 16.02 -21.28
CA GLU A 35 -4.79 15.74 -20.67
C GLU A 35 -4.96 14.57 -19.69
N SER A 36 -4.24 13.47 -19.93
CA SER A 36 -4.33 12.28 -19.10
C SER A 36 -3.77 12.55 -17.70
N LEU A 37 -4.61 12.41 -16.67
CA LEU A 37 -4.19 12.49 -15.27
C LEU A 37 -3.31 11.29 -14.90
N GLU A 38 -2.26 11.55 -14.11
CA GLU A 38 -1.37 10.52 -13.60
C GLU A 38 -1.93 9.87 -12.33
N GLN A 39 -1.68 8.57 -12.14
CA GLN A 39 -2.09 7.84 -10.93
C GLN A 39 -0.99 7.79 -9.86
N PHE A 40 0.25 8.00 -10.26
CA PHE A 40 1.43 7.92 -9.39
C PHE A 40 2.31 9.13 -9.61
N ALA A 41 2.71 9.80 -8.53
CA ALA A 41 3.57 10.96 -8.58
C ALA A 41 5.03 10.56 -8.88
N SER A 42 5.76 11.42 -9.59
CA SER A 42 7.22 11.28 -9.64
C SER A 42 7.81 11.46 -8.24
N ILE A 43 9.03 10.95 -8.03
CA ILE A 43 9.70 11.09 -6.73
C ILE A 43 9.96 12.56 -6.40
N GLN A 44 10.31 13.36 -7.41
CA GLN A 44 10.54 14.79 -7.23
C GLN A 44 9.25 15.51 -6.84
N ASP A 45 8.16 15.29 -7.57
CA ASP A 45 6.87 15.92 -7.28
C ASP A 45 6.36 15.54 -5.89
N ALA A 46 6.48 14.26 -5.51
CA ALA A 46 6.05 13.79 -4.21
C ALA A 46 6.87 14.40 -3.06
N LYS A 47 8.19 14.56 -3.24
CA LYS A 47 9.07 15.24 -2.27
C LYS A 47 8.70 16.71 -2.13
N GLU A 48 8.61 17.44 -3.23
CA GLU A 48 8.25 18.88 -3.22
C GLU A 48 6.88 19.13 -2.59
N LEU A 49 5.90 18.27 -2.91
CA LEU A 49 4.57 18.35 -2.33
C LEU A 49 4.60 18.13 -0.82
N LEU A 50 5.28 17.07 -0.35
CA LEU A 50 5.37 16.76 1.08
C LEU A 50 6.17 17.81 1.84
N ASP A 51 7.29 18.29 1.31
CA ASP A 51 8.10 19.35 1.93
C ASP A 51 7.30 20.64 2.13
N LYS A 52 6.47 21.01 1.14
CA LYS A 52 5.57 22.15 1.27
C LYS A 52 4.56 21.94 2.39
N VAL A 53 3.92 20.77 2.41
CA VAL A 53 2.95 20.42 3.46
C VAL A 53 3.62 20.41 4.84
N TYR A 54 4.85 19.90 4.96
CA TYR A 54 5.61 19.89 6.21
C TYR A 54 5.90 21.30 6.73
N SER A 55 6.16 22.23 5.82
CA SER A 55 6.46 23.63 6.14
C SER A 55 5.24 24.44 6.57
N GLU A 56 4.06 24.08 6.03
CA GLU A 56 2.80 24.81 6.24
C GLU A 56 1.90 24.16 7.30
N TYR A 57 2.20 22.93 7.73
CA TYR A 57 1.38 22.22 8.72
C TYR A 57 1.47 22.89 10.09
N GLU A 58 0.34 23.40 10.60
CA GLU A 58 0.26 24.17 11.85
C GLU A 58 0.84 23.42 13.07
N GLY A 59 0.67 22.09 13.12
CA GLY A 59 1.22 21.24 14.18
C GLY A 59 2.71 20.90 14.03
N GLY A 60 3.36 21.35 12.94
CA GLY A 60 4.73 21.02 12.58
C GLY A 60 4.92 19.59 12.07
N LYS A 61 6.13 19.32 11.56
CA LYS A 61 6.50 18.06 10.91
C LYS A 61 6.21 16.81 11.76
N MET A 62 6.54 16.84 13.06
CA MET A 62 6.34 15.69 13.96
C MET A 62 4.86 15.34 14.16
N ALA A 63 3.97 16.34 14.24
CA ALA A 63 2.53 16.08 14.34
C ALA A 63 2.00 15.40 13.07
N LEU A 64 2.52 15.80 11.91
CA LEU A 64 2.17 15.19 10.63
C LEU A 64 2.70 13.76 10.49
N MET A 65 3.94 13.48 10.93
CA MET A 65 4.47 12.11 10.97
C MET A 65 3.64 11.23 11.92
N THR A 66 3.22 11.79 13.05
CA THR A 66 2.32 11.10 14.00
C THR A 66 0.96 10.79 13.36
N ARG A 67 0.40 11.74 12.59
CA ARG A 67 -0.83 11.53 11.83
C ARG A 67 -0.68 10.42 10.79
N PHE A 68 0.39 10.44 10.00
CA PHE A 68 0.69 9.37 9.03
C PHE A 68 0.86 8.00 9.71
N GLY A 69 1.58 7.93 10.84
CA GLY A 69 1.74 6.70 11.62
C GLY A 69 0.40 6.18 12.14
N THR A 70 -0.41 7.06 12.72
CA THR A 70 -1.76 6.73 13.23
C THR A 70 -2.65 6.17 12.12
N SER A 71 -2.66 6.82 10.95
CA SER A 71 -3.45 6.37 9.81
C SER A 71 -2.93 5.07 9.20
N SER A 72 -1.61 4.89 9.19
CA SER A 72 -0.99 3.62 8.78
C SER A 72 -1.38 2.48 9.72
N ALA A 73 -1.37 2.71 11.04
CA ALA A 73 -1.81 1.74 12.04
C ALA A 73 -3.27 1.31 11.84
N ARG A 74 -4.17 2.24 11.52
CA ARG A 74 -5.57 1.92 11.21
C ARG A 74 -5.71 1.03 9.98
N VAL A 75 -4.99 1.37 8.91
CA VAL A 75 -4.96 0.54 7.69
C VAL A 75 -4.43 -0.87 7.99
N ILE A 76 -3.36 -0.97 8.79
CA ILE A 76 -2.81 -2.27 9.23
C ILE A 76 -3.86 -3.01 10.05
N ALA A 77 -4.48 -2.39 11.06
CA ALA A 77 -5.51 -3.05 11.87
C ALA A 77 -6.68 -3.56 11.02
N ASP A 78 -7.13 -2.79 10.03
CA ASP A 78 -8.19 -3.18 9.10
C ASP A 78 -7.80 -4.36 8.20
N CYS A 79 -6.53 -4.46 7.81
CA CYS A 79 -6.03 -5.54 6.96
C CYS A 79 -5.68 -6.82 7.74
N PHE A 80 -5.43 -6.73 9.05
CA PHE A 80 -4.94 -7.82 9.89
C PHE A 80 -5.93 -8.20 11.02
N PRO A 81 -7.16 -8.70 10.72
CA PRO A 81 -8.21 -8.92 11.71
C PRO A 81 -8.06 -10.19 12.58
N GLU A 82 -7.12 -11.10 12.30
CA GLU A 82 -6.90 -12.36 13.04
C GLU A 82 -5.40 -12.65 13.24
N PRO A 83 -4.95 -13.36 14.29
CA PRO A 83 -5.65 -13.83 15.49
C PRO A 83 -5.53 -12.84 16.67
N ALA A 84 -6.20 -13.14 17.80
CA ALA A 84 -6.14 -12.35 19.03
C ALA A 84 -4.69 -12.03 19.45
N ASN A 85 -4.40 -10.73 19.66
CA ASN A 85 -3.08 -10.18 19.98
C ASN A 85 -2.01 -10.50 18.92
N PRO A 86 -2.15 -10.00 17.68
CA PRO A 86 -1.13 -10.20 16.65
C PRO A 86 0.20 -9.57 17.10
N LEU A 87 1.26 -10.37 17.03
CA LEU A 87 2.61 -9.99 17.43
C LEU A 87 3.35 -9.41 16.22
N GLY A 88 3.57 -8.10 16.21
CA GLY A 88 4.19 -7.38 15.10
C GLY A 88 5.56 -6.83 15.47
N ILE A 89 6.41 -6.64 14.47
CA ILE A 89 7.65 -5.86 14.60
C ILE A 89 7.67 -4.73 13.56
N ALA A 90 7.87 -3.51 14.04
CA ALA A 90 8.20 -2.36 13.21
C ALA A 90 9.71 -2.17 13.16
N ILE A 91 10.24 -2.15 11.95
CA ILE A 91 11.68 -2.01 11.73
C ILE A 91 11.90 -0.64 11.12
N CYS A 92 12.44 0.24 11.95
CA CYS A 92 12.53 1.66 11.69
C CYS A 92 13.99 2.03 11.43
N GLY A 93 14.25 2.72 10.33
CA GLY A 93 15.51 3.43 10.13
C GLY A 93 15.43 4.86 10.64
N THR A 94 16.35 5.69 10.17
CA THR A 94 16.39 7.13 10.46
C THR A 94 15.43 7.90 9.56
N GLY A 95 14.89 9.02 10.04
CA GLY A 95 14.12 9.97 9.24
C GLY A 95 12.60 9.75 9.28
N ASP A 96 11.91 10.36 8.32
CA ASP A 96 10.46 10.47 8.31
C ASP A 96 9.78 9.11 8.26
N LYS A 97 10.26 8.21 7.40
CA LYS A 97 9.73 6.86 7.28
C LYS A 97 9.87 6.08 8.60
N GLY A 98 11.04 6.15 9.23
CA GLY A 98 11.31 5.51 10.52
C GLY A 98 10.42 6.04 11.63
N THR A 99 10.27 7.36 11.72
CA THR A 99 9.36 8.02 12.65
C THR A 99 7.91 7.56 12.43
N VAL A 100 7.44 7.50 11.18
CA VAL A 100 6.09 7.02 10.86
C VAL A 100 5.90 5.55 11.28
N GLY A 101 6.90 4.69 11.07
CA GLY A 101 6.88 3.31 11.52
C GLY A 101 6.77 3.17 13.05
N PHE A 102 7.54 3.97 13.79
CA PHE A 102 7.48 4.01 15.25
C PHE A 102 6.10 4.45 15.75
N ARG A 103 5.55 5.52 15.17
CA ARG A 103 4.21 6.03 15.49
C ARG A 103 3.10 5.04 15.11
N ALA A 104 3.27 4.29 14.02
CA ALA A 104 2.34 3.22 13.67
C ALA A 104 2.38 2.07 14.68
N ALA A 105 3.56 1.66 15.15
CA ALA A 105 3.69 0.65 16.21
C ALA A 105 3.06 1.10 17.53
N GLU A 106 3.29 2.36 17.92
CA GLU A 106 2.67 2.98 19.10
C GLU A 106 1.12 2.93 19.01
N GLU A 107 0.55 3.32 17.88
CA GLU A 107 -0.91 3.33 17.70
C GLU A 107 -1.49 1.90 17.62
N LEU A 108 -0.81 0.97 16.95
CA LEU A 108 -1.20 -0.45 16.94
C LEU A 108 -1.23 -1.05 18.35
N SER A 109 -0.26 -0.69 19.21
CA SER A 109 -0.25 -1.11 20.62
C SER A 109 -1.49 -0.63 21.37
N LYS A 110 -1.92 0.61 21.15
CA LYS A 110 -3.18 1.15 21.71
C LYS A 110 -4.42 0.42 21.20
N MET A 111 -4.34 -0.18 20.01
CA MET A 111 -5.39 -1.03 19.42
C MET A 111 -5.34 -2.49 19.87
N GLY A 112 -4.39 -2.88 20.74
CA GLY A 112 -4.28 -4.22 21.30
C GLY A 112 -3.29 -5.15 20.58
N PHE A 113 -2.50 -4.65 19.63
CA PHE A 113 -1.43 -5.42 19.01
C PHE A 113 -0.24 -5.53 19.97
N GLU A 114 0.44 -6.67 20.00
CA GLU A 114 1.73 -6.77 20.68
C GLU A 114 2.83 -6.29 19.75
N MET A 115 3.33 -5.07 19.95
CA MET A 115 4.28 -4.45 19.04
C MET A 115 5.71 -4.41 19.61
N THR A 116 6.66 -4.74 18.75
CA THR A 116 8.10 -4.60 18.98
C THR A 116 8.66 -3.59 17.98
N VAL A 117 9.65 -2.80 18.38
CA VAL A 117 10.37 -1.86 17.53
C VAL A 117 11.84 -2.26 17.46
N LEU A 118 12.39 -2.32 16.26
CA LEU A 118 13.82 -2.43 15.99
C LEU A 118 14.29 -1.11 15.36
N ALA A 119 15.34 -0.50 15.93
CA ALA A 119 16.12 0.50 15.23
C ALA A 119 17.14 -0.19 14.33
N CYS A 120 17.07 0.05 13.02
CA CYS A 120 17.97 -0.55 12.03
C CYS A 120 19.23 0.30 11.76
N ASP A 121 19.27 1.51 12.32
CA ASP A 121 20.35 2.49 12.19
C ASP A 121 20.90 2.82 13.60
N ASP A 122 22.12 3.35 13.66
CA ASP A 122 22.81 3.70 14.91
C ASP A 122 22.22 4.98 15.56
N ASN A 123 21.52 5.82 14.79
CA ASN A 123 20.96 7.10 15.27
C ASN A 123 19.47 7.28 14.89
N PRO A 124 18.57 6.42 15.40
CA PRO A 124 17.12 6.59 15.19
C PRO A 124 16.59 7.89 15.81
N ASP A 125 15.45 8.39 15.29
CA ASP A 125 14.73 9.56 15.84
C ASP A 125 13.99 9.27 17.17
N PHE A 126 14.19 8.08 17.74
CA PHE A 126 13.61 7.62 18.99
C PHE A 126 14.65 6.81 19.78
N ASP A 127 14.53 6.72 21.09
CA ASP A 127 15.40 5.87 21.93
C ASP A 127 14.62 4.74 22.61
N GLU A 128 15.34 3.83 23.28
CA GLU A 128 14.74 2.70 24.00
C GLU A 128 13.74 3.16 25.08
N GLN A 129 14.01 4.29 25.76
CA GLN A 129 13.12 4.81 26.80
C GLN A 129 11.81 5.29 26.18
N MET A 130 11.86 6.02 25.06
CA MET A 130 10.66 6.43 24.32
C MET A 130 9.83 5.23 23.85
N VAL A 131 10.49 4.16 23.39
CA VAL A 131 9.82 2.91 22.98
C VAL A 131 9.12 2.25 24.17
N ARG A 132 9.77 2.20 25.33
CA ARG A 132 9.18 1.65 26.56
C ARG A 132 8.02 2.50 27.10
N ASP A 133 8.16 3.82 27.07
CA ASP A 133 7.11 4.77 27.49
C ASP A 133 5.87 4.68 26.58
N ALA A 134 6.06 4.32 25.31
CA ALA A 134 4.99 4.01 24.36
C ALA A 134 4.34 2.62 24.58
N GLY A 135 4.79 1.84 25.56
CA GLY A 135 4.27 0.49 25.86
C GLY A 135 4.73 -0.57 24.84
N LEU A 136 5.85 -0.34 24.16
CA LEU A 136 6.38 -1.22 23.11
C LEU A 136 7.60 -2.01 23.63
N LYS A 137 7.89 -3.15 23.00
CA LYS A 137 9.15 -3.87 23.21
C LYS A 137 10.23 -3.28 22.31
N TYR A 138 11.45 -3.12 22.80
CA TYR A 138 12.61 -2.68 22.01
C TYR A 138 13.52 -3.86 21.71
N LEU A 139 14.02 -3.93 20.48
CA LEU A 139 15.11 -4.81 20.07
C LEU A 139 16.23 -3.99 19.44
N ASP A 140 17.46 -4.46 19.65
CA ASP A 140 18.70 -3.97 19.04
C ASP A 140 19.25 -4.91 17.96
N PHE A 141 18.67 -6.11 17.81
CA PHE A 141 18.95 -7.04 16.72
C PHE A 141 17.72 -7.84 16.29
N VAL A 142 17.71 -8.32 15.04
CA VAL A 142 16.68 -9.24 14.55
C VAL A 142 17.03 -10.69 14.94
N PRO A 143 16.22 -11.35 15.79
CA PRO A 143 16.43 -12.76 16.12
C PRO A 143 16.20 -13.64 14.89
N GLY A 144 16.99 -14.69 14.76
CA GLY A 144 16.76 -15.75 13.78
C GLY A 144 16.21 -17.00 14.45
N PRO A 145 15.21 -17.71 13.88
CA PRO A 145 14.38 -17.34 12.73
C PRO A 145 13.26 -16.34 13.11
N ILE A 146 13.15 -15.23 12.38
CA ILE A 146 12.22 -14.12 12.71
C ILE A 146 10.73 -14.54 12.72
N ASP A 147 10.33 -15.46 11.85
CA ASP A 147 8.97 -16.01 11.71
C ASP A 147 8.43 -16.73 12.96
N ALA A 148 9.34 -17.18 13.83
CA ALA A 148 9.01 -17.81 15.10
C ALA A 148 8.62 -16.79 16.17
N HIS A 149 9.01 -15.53 15.98
CA HIS A 149 8.85 -14.45 16.96
C HIS A 149 7.78 -13.44 16.57
N PHE A 150 7.42 -13.31 15.30
CA PHE A 150 6.46 -12.33 14.86
C PHE A 150 5.50 -12.93 13.84
N ASN A 151 4.28 -12.40 13.84
CA ASN A 151 3.27 -12.76 12.87
C ASN A 151 3.39 -11.91 11.61
N PHE A 152 3.78 -10.64 11.71
CA PHE A 152 3.92 -9.72 10.56
C PHE A 152 5.04 -8.70 10.79
N TYR A 153 5.47 -8.05 9.70
CA TYR A 153 6.54 -7.05 9.71
C TYR A 153 6.06 -5.71 9.15
N ILE A 154 6.56 -4.62 9.72
CA ILE A 154 6.43 -3.28 9.15
C ILE A 154 7.82 -2.80 8.72
N ASP A 155 8.03 -2.71 7.41
CA ASP A 155 9.16 -2.04 6.79
C ASP A 155 8.97 -0.52 6.84
N ALA A 156 9.69 0.09 7.76
CA ALA A 156 9.87 1.54 7.90
C ALA A 156 11.36 1.91 7.89
N MET A 157 12.18 1.12 7.17
CA MET A 157 13.65 1.24 7.20
C MET A 157 14.17 2.44 6.39
N VAL A 158 13.93 2.45 5.08
CA VAL A 158 14.53 3.46 4.19
C VAL A 158 13.47 4.09 3.29
N GLY A 159 13.39 5.43 3.32
CA GLY A 159 12.44 6.23 2.54
C GLY A 159 13.00 6.74 1.21
N VAL A 160 12.28 7.68 0.59
CA VAL A 160 12.64 8.30 -0.69
C VAL A 160 13.84 9.25 -0.58
N GLU A 161 14.15 9.70 0.63
CA GLU A 161 15.26 10.55 1.01
C GLU A 161 16.63 9.87 0.87
N TYR A 162 16.66 8.54 0.83
CA TYR A 162 17.88 7.78 0.67
C TYR A 162 18.28 7.71 -0.81
N ASP A 163 19.10 8.68 -1.22
CA ASP A 163 19.63 8.80 -2.58
C ASP A 163 20.65 7.69 -2.89
N ASN A 164 20.16 6.52 -3.31
CA ASN A 164 20.87 5.53 -4.14
C ASN A 164 22.24 5.01 -3.66
N ASN A 165 22.58 5.11 -2.38
CA ASN A 165 23.70 4.34 -1.85
C ASN A 165 23.28 2.87 -1.72
N GLU A 166 24.24 1.97 -1.92
CA GLU A 166 24.04 0.58 -1.55
C GLU A 166 23.57 0.53 -0.09
N LEU A 167 22.48 -0.18 0.17
CA LEU A 167 22.03 -0.39 1.53
C LEU A 167 23.16 -1.01 2.33
N ASP A 168 23.37 -0.52 3.55
CA ASP A 168 24.38 -1.09 4.42
C ASP A 168 24.05 -2.56 4.78
N GLN A 169 25.03 -3.23 5.38
CA GLN A 169 24.91 -4.62 5.74
C GLN A 169 23.81 -4.87 6.78
N ALA A 170 23.49 -3.90 7.65
CA ALA A 170 22.44 -4.05 8.66
C ALA A 170 21.08 -4.17 7.98
N TYR A 171 20.74 -3.22 7.09
CA TYR A 171 19.50 -3.28 6.30
C TYR A 171 19.42 -4.55 5.44
N MET A 172 20.51 -4.92 4.76
CA MET A 172 20.53 -6.12 3.92
C MET A 172 20.28 -7.40 4.73
N SER A 173 20.83 -7.51 5.94
CA SER A 173 20.62 -8.67 6.82
C SER A 173 19.17 -8.81 7.30
N VAL A 174 18.46 -7.68 7.45
CA VAL A 174 17.05 -7.64 7.81
C VAL A 174 16.19 -8.02 6.61
N ILE A 175 16.47 -7.44 5.44
CA ILE A 175 15.76 -7.73 4.19
C ILE A 175 15.84 -9.21 3.86
N GLU A 176 17.02 -9.83 3.97
CA GLU A 176 17.18 -11.26 3.72
C GLU A 176 16.26 -12.12 4.60
N LYS A 177 16.09 -11.76 5.88
CA LYS A 177 15.21 -12.49 6.81
C LYS A 177 13.74 -12.31 6.46
N ILE A 178 13.32 -11.09 6.11
CA ILE A 178 11.92 -10.77 5.78
C ILE A 178 11.53 -11.32 4.41
N ALA A 179 12.38 -11.14 3.39
CA ALA A 179 12.10 -11.54 2.02
C ALA A 179 11.91 -13.06 1.85
N ASN A 180 12.49 -13.85 2.76
CA ASN A 180 12.36 -15.31 2.79
C ASN A 180 11.30 -15.80 3.80
N SER A 181 10.59 -14.90 4.45
CA SER A 181 9.54 -15.20 5.42
C SER A 181 8.22 -15.60 4.75
N GLU A 182 7.38 -16.35 5.47
CA GLU A 182 5.98 -16.63 5.09
C GLU A 182 4.97 -15.75 5.87
N ARG A 183 5.48 -14.73 6.56
CA ARG A 183 4.68 -13.77 7.31
C ARG A 183 4.38 -12.54 6.46
N PRO A 184 3.17 -11.94 6.60
CA PRO A 184 2.85 -10.79 5.80
C PRO A 184 3.76 -9.60 6.10
N THR A 185 4.11 -8.85 5.06
CA THR A 185 4.97 -7.67 5.13
C THR A 185 4.21 -6.42 4.74
N VAL A 186 4.29 -5.39 5.59
CA VAL A 186 3.77 -4.04 5.34
C VAL A 186 4.94 -3.13 4.98
N SER A 187 4.90 -2.45 3.84
CA SER A 187 5.87 -1.38 3.55
C SER A 187 5.22 -0.01 3.68
N ILE A 188 5.82 0.84 4.51
CA ILE A 188 5.46 2.25 4.62
C ILE A 188 6.12 3.01 3.47
N ASP A 189 5.36 3.86 2.80
CA ASP A 189 5.70 4.70 1.65
C ASP A 189 6.23 3.99 0.40
N VAL A 190 7.45 3.46 0.49
CA VAL A 190 8.17 2.73 -0.55
C VAL A 190 8.84 1.51 0.08
N PRO A 191 8.85 0.34 -0.59
CA PRO A 191 9.52 -0.83 -0.04
C PRO A 191 11.03 -0.61 -0.01
N THR A 192 11.66 -0.85 1.14
CA THR A 192 13.11 -0.68 1.30
C THR A 192 13.88 -1.56 0.32
N GLY A 193 14.89 -0.98 -0.33
CA GLY A 193 15.72 -1.65 -1.34
C GLY A 193 15.14 -1.62 -2.76
N TRP A 194 13.89 -1.16 -2.94
CA TRP A 194 13.37 -0.94 -4.28
C TRP A 194 13.98 0.31 -4.92
N HIS A 195 14.22 0.25 -6.23
CA HIS A 195 14.50 1.46 -6.99
C HIS A 195 13.26 2.35 -6.99
N LEU A 196 13.44 3.64 -6.72
CA LEU A 196 12.33 4.60 -6.56
C LEU A 196 11.48 4.84 -7.83
N THR A 197 11.82 4.21 -8.95
CA THR A 197 11.10 4.36 -10.23
C THR A 197 10.91 3.02 -10.91
N LYS A 198 11.96 2.19 -10.98
CA LYS A 198 11.93 0.87 -11.62
C LYS A 198 11.35 -0.24 -10.74
N GLY A 199 11.18 0.00 -9.44
CA GLY A 199 10.75 -0.99 -8.45
C GLY A 199 11.87 -1.95 -8.05
N PRO A 200 11.56 -3.21 -7.67
CA PRO A 200 12.56 -4.17 -7.26
C PRO A 200 13.51 -4.50 -8.42
N LYS A 201 14.79 -4.72 -8.12
CA LYS A 201 15.74 -5.23 -9.12
C LYS A 201 15.47 -6.70 -9.35
N ASP A 202 15.48 -7.13 -10.62
CA ASP A 202 15.33 -8.55 -10.97
C ASP A 202 16.37 -9.42 -10.24
N GLU A 203 17.57 -8.85 -10.03
CA GLU A 203 18.65 -9.53 -9.32
C GLU A 203 18.34 -9.87 -7.87
N ASP A 204 17.77 -8.90 -7.15
CA ASP A 204 17.41 -9.07 -5.75
C ASP A 204 16.18 -9.98 -5.62
N LEU A 205 15.27 -9.97 -6.60
CA LEU A 205 14.11 -10.86 -6.65
C LEU A 205 14.53 -12.33 -6.75
N TRP A 206 15.45 -12.69 -7.66
CA TRP A 206 15.88 -14.09 -7.81
C TRP A 206 16.75 -14.58 -6.65
N ARG A 207 17.44 -13.67 -5.96
CA ARG A 207 18.25 -13.99 -4.77
C ARG A 207 17.44 -14.10 -3.49
N GLY A 208 16.16 -13.71 -3.49
CA GLY A 208 15.38 -13.59 -2.26
C GLY A 208 15.89 -12.46 -1.35
N LEU A 209 16.42 -11.38 -1.94
CA LEU A 209 16.95 -10.19 -1.26
C LEU A 209 16.12 -8.94 -1.55
N SER A 210 14.88 -9.11 -2.02
CA SER A 210 13.96 -8.01 -2.28
C SER A 210 12.70 -8.19 -1.45
N LEU A 211 12.29 -7.12 -0.77
CA LEU A 211 11.03 -7.11 -0.03
C LEU A 211 9.84 -7.27 -0.99
N LYS A 212 8.86 -8.02 -0.52
CA LYS A 212 7.66 -8.42 -1.23
C LYS A 212 6.42 -8.09 -0.39
N PRO A 213 6.10 -6.79 -0.21
CA PRO A 213 5.06 -6.40 0.74
C PRO A 213 3.66 -6.84 0.28
N ASP A 214 2.89 -7.41 1.19
CA ASP A 214 1.47 -7.73 1.01
C ASP A 214 0.60 -6.48 1.14
N LEU A 215 1.06 -5.49 1.92
CA LEU A 215 0.41 -4.20 2.09
C LEU A 215 1.40 -3.07 1.84
N LEU A 216 1.07 -2.18 0.91
CA LEU A 216 1.81 -0.94 0.68
C LEU A 216 0.98 0.25 1.17
N ILE A 217 1.59 1.13 1.97
CA ILE A 217 0.94 2.33 2.51
C ILE A 217 1.69 3.56 2.05
N SER A 218 1.26 4.19 0.96
CA SER A 218 1.87 5.41 0.45
C SER A 218 1.53 6.63 1.31
N LEU A 219 2.53 7.44 1.63
CA LEU A 219 2.37 8.63 2.46
C LEU A 219 2.05 9.85 1.59
N GLY A 220 0.88 10.46 1.82
CA GLY A 220 0.33 11.59 1.08
C GLY A 220 -0.11 11.24 -0.33
N VAL A 221 0.84 10.81 -1.18
CA VAL A 221 0.62 10.42 -2.57
C VAL A 221 1.32 9.09 -2.88
N PRO A 222 0.78 8.27 -3.79
CA PRO A 222 1.47 7.09 -4.28
C PRO A 222 2.63 7.49 -5.21
N LYS A 223 3.83 6.98 -4.92
CA LYS A 223 5.03 7.23 -5.72
C LYS A 223 5.08 6.30 -6.93
N VAL A 224 5.75 6.72 -8.00
CA VAL A 224 5.88 5.96 -9.25
C VAL A 224 6.41 4.53 -9.09
N THR A 225 7.23 4.26 -8.07
CA THR A 225 7.68 2.89 -7.75
C THR A 225 6.53 1.93 -7.42
N ALA A 226 5.41 2.43 -6.88
CA ALA A 226 4.25 1.63 -6.54
C ALA A 226 3.54 1.05 -7.77
N ARG A 227 3.85 1.49 -8.99
CA ARG A 227 3.41 0.81 -10.24
C ARG A 227 3.85 -0.65 -10.31
N ARG A 228 4.90 -1.02 -9.57
CA ARG A 228 5.48 -2.37 -9.53
C ARG A 228 4.99 -3.18 -8.33
N PHE A 229 4.12 -2.59 -7.50
CA PHE A 229 3.50 -3.27 -6.38
C PHE A 229 2.54 -4.37 -6.87
N GLY A 230 2.73 -5.58 -6.35
CA GLY A 230 1.93 -6.77 -6.68
C GLY A 230 1.35 -7.46 -5.45
N GLY A 231 1.32 -6.78 -4.30
CA GLY A 231 0.76 -7.31 -3.06
C GLY A 231 -0.77 -7.26 -3.01
N ALA A 232 -1.32 -7.57 -1.84
CA ALA A 232 -2.75 -7.65 -1.64
C ALA A 232 -3.45 -6.30 -1.54
N PHE A 233 -2.86 -5.30 -0.89
CA PHE A 233 -3.54 -4.02 -0.68
C PHE A 233 -2.58 -2.83 -0.84
N HIS A 234 -3.03 -1.79 -1.53
CA HIS A 234 -2.33 -0.52 -1.63
C HIS A 234 -3.23 0.59 -1.10
N TYR A 235 -2.79 1.25 -0.03
CA TYR A 235 -3.46 2.40 0.56
C TYR A 235 -2.62 3.66 0.39
N VAL A 236 -3.31 4.80 0.41
CA VAL A 236 -2.71 6.12 0.64
C VAL A 236 -3.22 6.63 1.98
N VAL A 237 -2.32 7.13 2.81
CA VAL A 237 -2.65 7.79 4.09
C VAL A 237 -2.26 9.27 4.02
N GLY A 238 -2.90 10.11 4.82
CA GLY A 238 -2.59 11.54 4.89
C GLY A 238 -3.48 12.40 4.02
N ASN A 239 -4.75 12.51 4.38
CA ASN A 239 -5.71 13.45 3.80
C ASN A 239 -5.45 14.88 4.30
N CYS A 240 -4.27 15.40 3.97
CA CYS A 240 -3.78 16.71 4.42
C CYS A 240 -3.16 17.54 3.30
N LEU A 241 -3.25 17.06 2.05
CA LEU A 241 -2.68 17.72 0.89
C LEU A 241 -3.62 18.83 0.39
N PRO A 242 -3.12 20.06 0.15
CA PRO A 242 -3.90 21.11 -0.49
C PRO A 242 -4.37 20.67 -1.88
N ALA A 243 -5.65 20.84 -2.19
CA ALA A 243 -6.23 20.42 -3.47
C ALA A 243 -5.53 21.06 -4.68
N GLU A 244 -5.16 22.34 -4.57
CA GLU A 244 -4.44 23.09 -5.60
C GLU A 244 -3.07 22.47 -5.93
N GLU A 245 -2.38 21.92 -4.93
CA GLU A 245 -1.07 21.30 -5.12
C GLU A 245 -1.17 19.92 -5.77
N VAL A 246 -2.22 19.15 -5.43
CA VAL A 246 -2.52 17.87 -6.10
C VAL A 246 -2.90 18.10 -7.56
N GLU A 247 -3.68 19.13 -7.85
CA GLU A 247 -4.05 19.53 -9.21
C GLU A 247 -2.82 20.01 -10.01
N ARG A 248 -1.91 20.78 -9.39
CA ARG A 248 -0.67 21.25 -10.02
C ARG A 248 0.17 20.13 -10.60
N ILE A 249 0.28 19.00 -9.90
CA ILE A 249 1.04 17.82 -10.35
C ILE A 249 0.18 16.84 -11.19
N LYS A 250 -1.05 17.23 -11.56
CA LYS A 250 -2.00 16.44 -12.38
C LYS A 250 -2.24 15.02 -11.86
N LEU A 251 -2.22 14.86 -10.54
CA LEU A 251 -2.36 13.56 -9.90
C LEU A 251 -3.82 13.26 -9.58
N LYS A 252 -4.29 12.09 -10.01
CA LYS A 252 -5.62 11.55 -9.65
C LYS A 252 -5.50 10.69 -8.40
N LEU A 253 -5.92 11.22 -7.26
CA LEU A 253 -6.07 10.47 -6.02
C LEU A 253 -7.51 9.96 -5.84
N PRO A 254 -7.72 8.80 -5.18
CA PRO A 254 -9.06 8.39 -4.80
C PRO A 254 -9.60 9.32 -3.71
N SER A 255 -10.92 9.48 -3.65
CA SER A 255 -11.54 10.22 -2.56
C SER A 255 -11.31 9.49 -1.22
N PHE A 256 -11.07 10.25 -0.15
CA PHE A 256 -11.01 9.73 1.20
C PHE A 256 -12.42 9.56 1.77
N PRO A 257 -12.89 8.32 2.02
CA PRO A 257 -14.27 8.07 2.42
C PRO A 257 -14.60 8.66 3.80
N ASN A 258 -15.77 9.29 3.95
CA ASN A 258 -16.30 9.76 5.24
C ASN A 258 -15.35 10.67 6.04
N GLY A 259 -14.47 11.42 5.36
CA GLY A 259 -13.46 12.24 6.04
C GLY A 259 -12.36 11.42 6.72
N SER A 260 -12.17 10.16 6.32
CA SER A 260 -11.03 9.34 6.75
C SER A 260 -9.71 10.00 6.36
N ASP A 261 -8.65 9.52 7.01
CA ASP A 261 -7.28 9.95 6.73
C ASP A 261 -6.52 8.91 5.89
N PHE A 262 -7.23 7.94 5.32
CA PHE A 262 -6.68 6.92 4.43
C PHE A 262 -7.71 6.48 3.39
N THR A 263 -7.23 6.03 2.23
CA THR A 263 -8.07 5.54 1.13
C THR A 263 -7.40 4.39 0.40
N LEU A 264 -8.21 3.44 -0.08
CA LEU A 264 -7.74 2.29 -0.85
C LEU A 264 -7.47 2.74 -2.29
N VAL A 265 -6.23 2.57 -2.75
CA VAL A 265 -5.85 2.76 -4.16
C VAL A 265 -6.26 1.53 -4.96
N GLY A 266 -6.04 0.34 -4.41
CA GLY A 266 -6.39 -0.90 -5.05
C GLY A 266 -6.05 -2.12 -4.21
N GLY A 267 -6.66 -3.27 -4.51
CA GLY A 267 -6.38 -4.49 -3.76
C GLY A 267 -6.92 -5.77 -4.40
N ASN A 268 -6.26 -6.87 -4.05
CA ASN A 268 -6.63 -8.25 -4.34
C ASN A 268 -6.51 -9.09 -3.05
N PRO A 269 -7.62 -9.26 -2.29
CA PRO A 269 -7.64 -9.99 -1.03
C PRO A 269 -7.16 -11.44 -1.13
N ALA A 270 -7.22 -12.07 -2.31
CA ALA A 270 -6.79 -13.47 -2.48
C ALA A 270 -5.28 -13.67 -2.24
N LEU A 271 -4.50 -12.60 -2.44
CA LEU A 271 -3.06 -12.58 -2.22
C LEU A 271 -2.71 -12.43 -0.73
N PHE A 272 -3.64 -11.94 0.09
CA PHE A 272 -3.39 -11.81 1.52
C PHE A 272 -3.56 -13.17 2.23
N GLY A 273 -2.70 -13.44 3.21
CA GLY A 273 -2.87 -14.59 4.08
C GLY A 273 -1.66 -14.87 4.96
N TRP A 274 -1.93 -15.21 6.22
CA TRP A 274 -0.92 -15.67 7.16
C TRP A 274 -0.33 -17.01 6.73
N GLY A 275 1.01 -17.13 6.78
CA GLY A 275 1.69 -18.38 6.42
C GLY A 275 1.67 -18.69 4.92
N LYS A 276 1.37 -17.69 4.09
CA LYS A 276 1.60 -17.74 2.64
C LYS A 276 2.91 -17.03 2.34
N LYS A 277 3.62 -17.49 1.32
CA LYS A 277 4.77 -16.73 0.81
C LYS A 277 4.29 -15.39 0.25
N PRO A 278 4.83 -14.25 0.72
CA PRO A 278 4.47 -12.93 0.21
C PRO A 278 4.73 -12.85 -1.30
N GLY A 279 3.73 -12.32 -2.02
CA GLY A 279 3.63 -12.16 -3.48
C GLY A 279 4.65 -12.90 -4.39
N GLU A 280 4.17 -13.85 -5.19
CA GLU A 280 5.02 -14.49 -6.21
C GLU A 280 5.26 -13.62 -7.45
N VAL A 281 4.49 -12.53 -7.62
CA VAL A 281 4.50 -11.73 -8.85
C VAL A 281 4.81 -10.27 -8.57
N TYR A 282 6.10 -9.94 -8.58
CA TYR A 282 6.61 -8.56 -8.59
C TYR A 282 7.42 -8.32 -9.87
N GLY A 283 7.52 -7.06 -10.29
CA GLY A 283 8.46 -6.66 -11.36
C GLY A 283 7.92 -6.64 -12.79
N VAL A 284 6.63 -6.89 -13.03
CA VAL A 284 5.99 -6.65 -14.34
C VAL A 284 4.95 -5.53 -14.21
N GLU A 285 5.17 -4.43 -14.91
CA GLU A 285 4.21 -3.31 -14.95
C GLU A 285 2.93 -3.78 -15.63
N GLY A 286 1.79 -3.57 -14.98
CA GLY A 286 0.48 -4.04 -15.47
C GLY A 286 0.27 -5.56 -15.45
N GLY A 287 1.23 -6.35 -14.94
CA GLY A 287 1.10 -7.81 -14.82
C GLY A 287 0.02 -8.23 -13.80
N PHE A 288 -0.30 -7.35 -12.86
CA PHE A 288 -1.34 -7.54 -11.85
C PHE A 288 -2.22 -6.29 -11.78
N GLN A 289 -3.53 -6.44 -12.05
CA GLN A 289 -4.52 -5.36 -11.99
C GLN A 289 -4.93 -4.99 -10.55
N ALA A 290 -4.01 -5.06 -9.58
CA ALA A 290 -4.32 -4.69 -8.20
C ALA A 290 -4.58 -3.18 -8.05
N THR A 291 -4.04 -2.33 -8.92
CA THR A 291 -4.06 -0.85 -8.82
C THR A 291 -4.91 -0.14 -9.87
N MET A 292 -5.84 -0.85 -10.54
CA MET A 292 -6.83 -0.16 -11.37
C MET A 292 -7.87 0.49 -10.47
N PHE A 293 -7.81 1.82 -10.33
CA PHE A 293 -8.93 2.60 -9.83
C PHE A 293 -10.17 2.20 -10.64
N PRO A 294 -11.22 1.60 -10.04
CA PRO A 294 -12.45 1.43 -10.79
C PRO A 294 -12.90 2.84 -11.18
N GLN A 295 -12.92 3.12 -12.50
CA GLN A 295 -13.31 4.43 -13.05
C GLN A 295 -14.78 4.78 -12.74
N GLN A 296 -15.53 3.83 -12.17
CA GLN A 296 -16.91 3.98 -11.76
C GLN A 296 -17.09 3.27 -10.42
N GLN A 297 -17.72 3.95 -9.45
CA GLN A 297 -18.29 3.25 -8.29
C GLN A 297 -19.23 2.17 -8.82
N SER A 298 -18.89 0.89 -8.61
CA SER A 298 -19.81 -0.20 -8.88
C SER A 298 -21.03 -0.02 -7.99
N ARG A 299 -22.15 0.43 -8.58
CA ARG A 299 -23.42 0.51 -7.87
C ARG A 299 -24.04 -0.88 -7.90
N ARG A 300 -24.09 -1.54 -6.74
CA ARG A 300 -24.95 -2.71 -6.55
C ARG A 300 -26.40 -2.28 -6.79
N LYS A 301 -27.07 -2.93 -7.74
CA LYS A 301 -28.49 -2.73 -8.00
C LYS A 301 -29.20 -4.06 -7.77
N TRP A 302 -30.24 -4.05 -6.94
CA TRP A 302 -31.15 -5.18 -6.85
C TRP A 302 -31.99 -5.20 -8.13
N VAL A 303 -31.93 -6.31 -8.86
CA VAL A 303 -32.76 -6.57 -10.03
C VAL A 303 -33.77 -7.64 -9.64
N ASP A 304 -35.05 -7.40 -9.93
CA ASP A 304 -36.08 -8.42 -9.77
C ASP A 304 -35.94 -9.39 -10.95
N ILE A 305 -35.66 -10.66 -10.64
CA ILE A 305 -35.40 -11.70 -11.64
C ILE A 305 -36.67 -12.07 -12.40
N ASP A 306 -37.83 -11.82 -11.79
CA ASP A 306 -39.12 -12.10 -12.40
C ASP A 306 -39.46 -11.08 -13.52
N ASP A 307 -38.72 -9.96 -13.63
CA ASP A 307 -38.93 -8.88 -14.61
C ASP A 307 -37.98 -8.93 -15.83
N ASP A 308 -36.93 -9.76 -15.82
CA ASP A 308 -35.91 -9.80 -16.89
C ASP A 308 -35.59 -11.26 -17.31
N PRO A 309 -36.32 -11.81 -18.31
CA PRO A 309 -36.22 -13.22 -18.68
C PRO A 309 -34.89 -13.60 -19.36
N GLU A 310 -34.10 -12.64 -19.82
CA GLU A 310 -32.80 -12.88 -20.48
C GLU A 310 -31.70 -13.24 -19.46
N ILE A 311 -31.87 -12.94 -18.17
CA ILE A 311 -30.90 -13.26 -17.11
C ILE A 311 -30.69 -14.78 -16.95
N TRP A 312 -31.73 -15.57 -17.22
CA TRP A 312 -31.64 -17.03 -17.10
C TRP A 312 -30.79 -17.67 -18.20
N ASP A 313 -30.75 -17.06 -19.39
CA ASP A 313 -30.01 -17.58 -20.54
C ASP A 313 -28.48 -17.36 -20.40
N GLU A 314 -28.03 -16.47 -19.51
CA GLU A 314 -26.62 -16.21 -19.22
C GLU A 314 -26.06 -17.00 -18.01
N LEU A 315 -26.92 -17.71 -17.26
CA LEU A 315 -26.55 -18.46 -16.05
C LEU A 315 -26.28 -19.96 -16.28
N ASP A 316 -26.46 -20.46 -17.50
CA ASP A 316 -26.21 -21.86 -17.91
C ASP A 316 -24.86 -22.08 -18.64
#